data_AF-A0A935XKJ1-F1
#
_entry.id   AF-A0A935XKJ1-F1
#
_cell.length_a   1.000
_cell.length_b   1.000
_cell.length_c   1.000
_cell.angle_alpha   90.00
_cell.angle_beta   90.00
_cell.angle_gamma   90.00
#
_symmetry.space_group_name_H-M   'P 1'
#
loop_
_entity.id
_entity.type
_entity.pdbx_description
1 polymer ?
#
loop_
_entity_poly.entity_id
_entity_poly.type
_entity_poly.pdbx_seq_one_letter_code
_entity_poly.pdbx_strand_id
1 'polypeptide(L)'
;MVFIRGPHPEASIWRHFRGEGDGFTFGEREGVSEAMVMANADRIVELFLALAEHLPPAVTVEMHDVRAQLHWRGDDTALVDARDTIARIKGTLAMHAGVELTLVGADDQLTLTPNLEIFVYARTDRWLYLLQGKGLRRRKQLRPRSWRLAPGEFAPAAAMSVAVRDAAERLALQQVQRVAPGTAS
;
A
#
# COMPACT_ATOMS: atom_id res chain seq x y z
N MET A 1 -16.09 31.19 -33.43
CA MET A 1 -16.03 30.50 -32.12
C MET A 1 -14.63 29.92 -32.00
N VAL A 2 -13.77 30.55 -31.21
CA VAL A 2 -12.36 30.17 -31.03
C VAL A 2 -12.27 29.25 -29.82
N PHE A 3 -11.86 27.99 -30.03
CA PHE A 3 -11.52 27.09 -28.95
C PHE A 3 -10.09 27.41 -28.49
N ILE A 4 -9.97 28.10 -27.36
CA ILE A 4 -8.69 28.26 -26.66
C ILE A 4 -8.39 26.91 -25.99
N ARG A 5 -7.57 26.08 -26.63
CA ARG A 5 -6.88 24.98 -25.95
C ARG A 5 -5.84 25.60 -25.03
N GLY A 6 -6.17 25.75 -23.76
CA GLY A 6 -5.16 25.98 -22.72
C GLY A 6 -4.11 24.87 -22.75
N PRO A 7 -2.87 25.13 -22.30
CA PRO A 7 -1.84 24.10 -22.24
C PRO A 7 -2.34 22.97 -21.34
N HIS A 8 -2.44 21.75 -21.87
CA HIS A 8 -2.72 20.54 -21.08
C HIS A 8 -1.60 20.39 -20.05
N PRO A 9 -1.80 20.66 -18.76
CA PRO A 9 -0.84 20.23 -17.75
C PRO A 9 -1.23 18.80 -17.43
N GLU A 10 -0.47 17.83 -17.93
CA GLU A 10 -0.21 16.53 -17.28
C GLU A 10 0.40 15.58 -18.30
N ALA A 11 1.72 15.60 -18.39
CA ALA A 11 2.43 14.34 -18.57
C ALA A 11 2.10 13.49 -17.33
N SER A 12 0.99 12.76 -17.40
CA SER A 12 0.48 11.97 -16.28
C SER A 12 1.58 11.02 -15.83
N ILE A 13 2.03 11.16 -14.56
CA ILE A 13 3.02 10.29 -13.93
C ILE A 13 2.71 8.80 -14.14
N TRP A 14 1.43 8.48 -14.36
CA TRP A 14 0.87 7.16 -14.65
C TRP A 14 1.33 6.55 -15.98
N ARG A 15 1.80 7.34 -16.96
CA ARG A 15 2.37 6.80 -18.22
C ARG A 15 3.62 5.95 -18.00
N HIS A 16 4.28 6.08 -16.86
CA HIS A 16 5.51 5.39 -16.55
C HIS A 16 5.31 3.94 -16.08
N PHE A 17 4.10 3.51 -15.69
CA PHE A 17 3.77 2.13 -15.29
C PHE A 17 3.68 1.13 -16.45
N ARG A 18 4.57 1.26 -17.44
CA ARG A 18 4.63 0.44 -18.67
C ARG A 18 5.84 -0.50 -18.71
N GLY A 19 6.60 -0.63 -17.61
CA GLY A 19 7.74 -1.54 -17.54
C GLY A 19 7.32 -3.01 -17.63
N GLU A 20 8.22 -3.90 -18.04
CA GLU A 20 7.91 -5.33 -18.19
C GLU A 20 7.45 -6.01 -16.88
N GLY A 21 7.88 -5.50 -15.73
CA GLY A 21 7.49 -5.98 -14.40
C GLY A 21 6.31 -5.26 -13.75
N ASP A 22 5.83 -4.16 -14.33
CA ASP A 22 4.70 -3.40 -13.78
C ASP A 22 3.38 -4.05 -14.23
N GLY A 23 2.48 -4.31 -13.29
CA GLY A 23 1.18 -4.87 -13.59
C GLY A 23 0.44 -5.37 -12.36
N PHE A 24 -0.76 -5.90 -12.60
CA PHE A 24 -1.59 -6.45 -11.55
C PHE A 24 -2.24 -7.77 -11.97
N THR A 25 -2.49 -8.65 -11.01
CA THR A 25 -3.49 -9.71 -11.13
C THR A 25 -4.78 -9.23 -10.50
N PHE A 26 -5.90 -9.75 -11.00
CA PHE A 26 -7.22 -9.49 -10.45
C PHE A 26 -8.03 -10.78 -10.51
N GLY A 27 -8.70 -11.11 -9.42
CA GLY A 27 -9.55 -12.29 -9.29
C GLY A 27 -10.66 -12.04 -8.29
N GLU A 28 -11.53 -13.02 -8.15
CA GLU A 28 -12.57 -13.04 -7.13
C GLU A 28 -12.45 -14.37 -6.40
N ARG A 29 -12.51 -14.32 -5.08
CA ARG A 29 -12.49 -15.49 -4.21
C ARG A 29 -13.49 -15.31 -3.10
N GLU A 30 -14.39 -16.28 -2.94
CA GLU A 30 -15.36 -16.31 -1.83
C GLU A 30 -16.21 -15.01 -1.74
N GLY A 31 -16.52 -14.39 -2.90
CA GLY A 31 -17.28 -13.15 -2.98
C GLY A 31 -16.48 -11.88 -2.67
N VAL A 32 -15.16 -11.99 -2.53
CA VAL A 32 -14.23 -10.86 -2.35
C VAL A 32 -13.42 -10.69 -3.62
N SER A 33 -13.42 -9.46 -4.15
CA SER A 33 -12.52 -9.05 -5.23
C SER A 33 -11.11 -8.86 -4.68
N GLU A 34 -10.14 -9.51 -5.30
CA GLU A 34 -8.74 -9.48 -4.91
C GLU A 34 -7.90 -8.90 -6.04
N ALA A 35 -7.04 -7.94 -5.72
CA ALA A 35 -6.00 -7.47 -6.62
C ALA A 35 -4.63 -7.58 -5.96
N MET A 36 -3.64 -7.97 -6.75
CA MET A 36 -2.24 -7.91 -6.35
C MET A 36 -1.49 -7.11 -7.40
N VAL A 37 -0.74 -6.11 -6.96
CA VAL A 37 -0.02 -5.19 -7.83
C VAL A 37 1.46 -5.25 -7.52
N MET A 38 2.26 -5.32 -8.58
CA MET A 38 3.71 -5.22 -8.51
C MET A 38 4.19 -4.11 -9.43
N ALA A 39 5.19 -3.38 -8.95
CA ALA A 39 5.94 -2.39 -9.69
C ALA A 39 7.32 -2.24 -9.05
N ASN A 40 8.18 -1.38 -9.59
CA ASN A 40 9.41 -1.02 -8.88
C ASN A 40 9.12 -0.27 -7.56
N ALA A 41 10.11 -0.23 -6.67
CA ALA A 41 9.97 0.24 -5.29
C ALA A 41 9.42 1.68 -5.14
N ASP A 42 9.93 2.65 -5.90
CA ASP A 42 9.42 4.02 -5.83
C ASP A 42 7.97 4.08 -6.33
N ARG A 43 7.72 3.45 -7.49
CA ARG A 43 6.41 3.47 -8.13
C ARG A 43 5.34 2.78 -7.31
N ILE A 44 5.65 1.67 -6.64
CA ILE A 44 4.64 0.94 -5.86
C ILE A 44 4.25 1.73 -4.61
N VAL A 45 5.17 2.43 -3.96
CA VAL A 45 4.84 3.31 -2.83
C VAL A 45 4.02 4.53 -3.29
N GLU A 46 4.37 5.13 -4.43
CA GLU A 46 3.57 6.23 -5.00
C GLU A 46 2.18 5.77 -5.44
N LEU A 47 2.09 4.58 -6.04
CA LEU A 47 0.82 3.98 -6.42
C LEU A 47 -0.05 3.71 -5.19
N PHE A 48 0.52 3.18 -4.11
CA PHE A 48 -0.21 2.97 -2.85
C PHE A 48 -0.85 4.26 -2.35
N LEU A 49 -0.10 5.37 -2.30
CA LEU A 49 -0.62 6.68 -1.87
C LEU A 49 -1.72 7.23 -2.78
N ALA A 50 -1.64 6.96 -4.09
CA ALA A 50 -2.66 7.38 -5.04
C ALA A 50 -3.89 6.46 -5.04
N LEU A 51 -3.72 5.18 -4.75
CA LEU A 51 -4.82 4.23 -4.57
C LEU A 51 -5.57 4.50 -3.26
N ALA A 52 -4.86 4.93 -2.22
CA ALA A 52 -5.44 5.32 -0.93
C ALA A 52 -6.46 6.46 -1.06
N GLU A 53 -6.38 7.32 -2.09
CA GLU A 53 -7.38 8.37 -2.38
C GLU A 53 -8.79 7.82 -2.60
N HIS A 54 -8.91 6.55 -2.96
CA HIS A 54 -10.17 5.89 -3.24
C HIS A 54 -10.78 5.18 -2.03
N LEU A 55 -10.16 5.32 -0.84
CA LEU A 55 -10.72 4.83 0.42
C LEU A 55 -11.67 5.86 1.06
N PRO A 56 -12.53 5.44 2.00
CA PRO A 56 -13.38 6.36 2.75
C PRO A 56 -12.57 7.40 3.55
N PRO A 57 -13.17 8.54 3.93
CA PRO A 57 -12.47 9.60 4.66
C PRO A 57 -11.91 9.21 6.04
N ALA A 58 -12.45 8.16 6.65
CA ALA A 58 -11.96 7.59 7.90
C ALA A 58 -11.62 6.11 7.69
N VAL A 59 -10.45 5.71 8.17
CA VAL A 59 -9.89 4.36 7.97
C VAL A 59 -9.26 3.85 9.25
N THR A 60 -9.21 2.53 9.38
CA THR A 60 -8.23 1.91 10.28
C THR A 60 -6.87 1.96 9.61
N VAL A 61 -5.84 2.33 10.36
CA VAL A 61 -4.43 2.28 9.94
C VAL A 61 -3.71 1.23 10.79
N GLU A 62 -3.02 0.31 10.12
CA GLU A 62 -2.08 -0.60 10.75
C GLU A 62 -0.69 -0.41 10.15
N MET A 63 0.33 -0.39 11.03
CA MET A 63 1.73 -0.27 10.66
C MET A 63 2.54 -1.33 11.37
N HIS A 64 3.29 -2.13 10.62
CA HIS A 64 4.16 -3.17 11.18
C HIS A 64 5.59 -2.97 10.69
N ASP A 65 6.51 -2.65 11.61
CA ASP A 65 7.95 -2.70 11.34
C ASP A 65 8.46 -4.12 11.61
N VAL A 66 8.74 -4.85 10.53
CA VAL A 66 9.24 -6.23 10.59
C VAL A 66 10.61 -6.29 11.26
N ARG A 67 11.44 -5.25 11.17
CA ARG A 67 12.78 -5.24 11.78
C ARG A 67 12.70 -5.16 13.29
N ALA A 68 11.87 -4.25 13.78
CA ALA A 68 11.69 -4.01 15.21
C ALA A 68 10.67 -4.97 15.86
N GLN A 69 9.90 -5.71 15.04
CA GLN A 69 8.76 -6.52 15.49
C GLN A 69 7.75 -5.68 16.30
N LEU A 70 7.55 -4.45 15.85
CA LEU A 70 6.62 -3.49 16.45
C LEU A 70 5.42 -3.29 15.54
N HIS A 71 4.23 -3.33 16.14
CA HIS A 71 2.96 -3.18 15.45
C HIS A 71 2.15 -2.07 16.11
N TRP A 72 1.57 -1.20 15.28
CA TRP A 72 0.69 -0.12 15.71
C TRP A 72 -0.63 -0.18 14.95
N ARG A 73 -1.70 0.20 15.65
CA ARG A 73 -3.05 0.29 15.10
C ARG A 73 -3.75 1.54 15.59
N GLY A 74 -4.50 2.19 14.70
CA GLY A 74 -5.43 3.26 15.03
C GLY A 74 -6.71 3.07 14.25
N ASP A 75 -7.84 3.15 14.94
CA ASP A 75 -9.17 3.10 14.34
C ASP A 75 -9.67 4.53 14.06
N ASP A 76 -10.56 4.68 13.08
CA ASP A 76 -11.19 5.97 12.73
C ASP A 76 -10.19 7.11 12.43
N THR A 77 -9.02 6.76 11.88
CA THR A 77 -8.00 7.73 11.49
C THR A 77 -8.45 8.48 10.24
N ALA A 78 -8.33 9.80 10.24
CA ALA A 78 -8.60 10.60 9.04
C ALA A 78 -7.64 10.19 7.91
N LEU A 79 -8.21 9.80 6.76
CA LEU A 79 -7.45 9.32 5.60
C LEU A 79 -6.44 10.37 5.11
N VAL A 80 -6.79 11.66 5.18
CA VAL A 80 -5.89 12.75 4.80
C VAL A 80 -4.62 12.75 5.66
N ASP A 81 -4.76 12.59 6.98
CA ASP A 81 -3.63 12.57 7.90
C ASP A 81 -2.78 11.31 7.73
N ALA A 82 -3.43 10.15 7.53
CA ALA A 82 -2.75 8.90 7.23
C ALA A 82 -1.91 9.01 5.96
N ARG A 83 -2.50 9.50 4.86
CA ARG A 83 -1.81 9.69 3.57
C ARG A 83 -0.66 10.68 3.68
N ASP A 84 -0.87 11.82 4.32
CA ASP A 84 0.17 12.83 4.52
C ASP A 84 1.34 12.29 5.35
N THR A 85 1.04 11.48 6.36
CA THR A 85 2.06 10.86 7.20
C THR A 85 2.86 9.80 6.43
N ILE A 86 2.19 8.93 5.67
CA ILE A 86 2.85 7.92 4.83
C ILE A 86 3.68 8.60 3.73
N ALA A 87 3.18 9.68 3.14
CA ALA A 87 3.90 10.44 2.11
C ALA A 87 5.23 11.03 2.62
N ARG A 88 5.34 11.35 3.91
CA ARG A 88 6.59 11.84 4.52
C ARG A 88 7.66 10.75 4.64
N ILE A 89 7.28 9.49 4.76
CA ILE A 89 8.21 8.35 4.89
C ILE A 89 8.38 7.56 3.59
N LYS A 90 7.74 7.97 2.49
CA LYS A 90 7.72 7.23 1.21
C LYS A 90 9.10 6.91 0.64
N GLY A 91 10.05 7.85 0.73
CA GLY A 91 11.41 7.66 0.23
C GLY A 91 12.15 6.58 1.05
N THR A 92 11.98 6.61 2.36
CA THR A 92 12.50 5.59 3.28
C THR A 92 11.89 4.23 2.96
N LEU A 93 10.57 4.17 2.69
CA LEU A 93 9.85 2.94 2.33
C LEU A 93 10.40 2.32 1.05
N ALA A 94 10.54 3.11 -0.01
CA ALA A 94 11.07 2.64 -1.28
C ALA A 94 12.53 2.19 -1.17
N MET A 95 13.34 2.88 -0.35
CA MET A 95 14.76 2.54 -0.16
C MET A 95 14.98 1.27 0.65
N HIS A 96 14.21 1.07 1.73
CA HIS A 96 14.53 0.02 2.70
C HIS A 96 13.52 -1.13 2.74
N ALA A 97 12.29 -0.95 2.26
CA ALA A 97 11.22 -1.94 2.42
C ALA A 97 11.06 -2.39 3.90
N GLY A 98 10.46 -3.55 4.16
CA GLY A 98 10.41 -4.16 5.49
C GLY A 98 9.38 -3.56 6.45
N VAL A 99 8.42 -2.82 5.93
CA VAL A 99 7.28 -2.27 6.68
C VAL A 99 6.00 -2.71 5.98
N GLU A 100 5.05 -3.24 6.73
CA GLU A 100 3.68 -3.46 6.26
C GLU A 100 2.83 -2.25 6.63
N LEU A 101 2.07 -1.73 5.68
CA LEU A 101 1.10 -0.67 5.90
C LEU A 101 -0.26 -1.13 5.39
N THR A 102 -1.27 -1.14 6.27
CA THR A 102 -2.63 -1.52 5.89
C THR A 102 -3.58 -0.38 6.21
N LEU A 103 -4.39 -0.01 5.22
CA LEU A 103 -5.51 0.91 5.35
C LEU A 103 -6.80 0.13 5.14
N VAL A 104 -7.69 0.12 6.13
CA VAL A 104 -8.97 -0.59 6.07
C VAL A 104 -10.11 0.43 6.12
N GLY A 105 -10.89 0.49 5.05
CA GLY A 105 -12.16 1.19 4.98
C GLY A 105 -13.34 0.26 5.29
N ALA A 106 -14.57 0.76 5.05
CA ALA A 106 -15.78 -0.02 5.31
C ALA A 106 -15.91 -1.27 4.42
N ASP A 107 -15.55 -1.15 3.13
CA ASP A 107 -15.77 -2.19 2.12
C ASP A 107 -14.48 -2.71 1.47
N ASP A 108 -13.35 -2.08 1.79
CA ASP A 108 -12.08 -2.33 1.12
C ASP A 108 -10.89 -2.26 2.09
N GLN A 109 -9.89 -3.06 1.80
CA GLN A 109 -8.57 -3.04 2.42
C GLN A 109 -7.51 -2.80 1.35
N LEU A 110 -6.58 -1.89 1.62
CA LEU A 110 -5.40 -1.62 0.81
C LEU A 110 -4.15 -1.85 1.67
N THR A 111 -3.31 -2.79 1.27
CA THR A 111 -2.10 -3.17 2.01
C THR A 111 -0.87 -3.00 1.13
N LEU A 112 0.16 -2.30 1.62
CA LEU A 112 1.53 -2.36 1.10
C LEU A 112 2.31 -3.35 1.94
N THR A 113 2.84 -4.41 1.31
CA THR A 113 3.57 -5.46 2.02
C THR A 113 5.00 -5.02 2.35
N PRO A 114 5.68 -5.71 3.30
CA PRO A 114 7.10 -5.51 3.55
C PRO A 114 7.99 -5.71 2.32
N ASN A 115 7.52 -6.46 1.33
CA ASN A 115 8.22 -6.72 0.07
C ASN A 115 7.91 -5.71 -1.05
N LEU A 116 7.17 -4.64 -0.72
CA LEU A 116 6.74 -3.60 -1.66
C LEU A 116 5.86 -4.15 -2.79
N GLU A 117 4.82 -4.87 -2.38
CA GLU A 117 3.70 -5.30 -3.24
C GLU A 117 2.42 -4.68 -2.68
N ILE A 118 1.44 -4.38 -3.53
CA ILE A 118 0.13 -3.93 -3.06
C ILE A 118 -0.86 -5.08 -3.15
N PHE A 119 -1.58 -5.32 -2.06
CA PHE A 119 -2.76 -6.16 -2.04
C PHE A 119 -3.99 -5.31 -1.81
N VAL A 120 -5.06 -5.66 -2.51
CA VAL A 120 -6.39 -5.07 -2.35
C VAL A 120 -7.38 -6.20 -2.13
N TYR A 121 -8.20 -6.05 -1.09
CA TYR A 121 -9.39 -6.86 -0.87
C TYR A 121 -10.60 -5.94 -0.86
N ALA A 122 -11.65 -6.28 -1.60
CA ALA A 122 -12.80 -5.42 -1.78
C ALA A 122 -14.09 -6.20 -1.97
N ARG A 123 -15.22 -5.63 -1.56
CA ARG A 123 -16.55 -6.21 -1.83
C ARG A 123 -17.01 -6.06 -3.28
N THR A 124 -16.34 -5.19 -4.06
CA THR A 124 -16.72 -4.88 -5.44
C THR A 124 -15.50 -4.93 -6.35
N ASP A 125 -15.74 -5.02 -7.65
CA ASP A 125 -14.70 -5.06 -8.67
C ASP A 125 -14.14 -3.68 -9.05
N ARG A 126 -14.51 -2.61 -8.33
CA ARG A 126 -14.11 -1.22 -8.63
C ARG A 126 -12.60 -1.05 -8.84
N TRP A 127 -11.79 -1.81 -8.12
CA TRP A 127 -10.34 -1.76 -8.18
C TRP A 127 -9.75 -2.24 -9.50
N LEU A 128 -10.43 -3.14 -10.22
CA LEU A 128 -10.05 -3.50 -11.59
C LEU A 128 -9.98 -2.26 -12.47
N TYR A 129 -11.00 -1.42 -12.41
CA TYR A 129 -11.12 -0.21 -13.23
C TYR A 129 -10.19 0.90 -12.76
N LEU A 130 -10.00 1.05 -11.45
CA LEU A 130 -9.03 2.01 -10.90
C LEU A 130 -7.60 1.69 -11.36
N LEU A 131 -7.19 0.43 -11.26
CA LEU A 131 -5.85 -0.01 -11.66
C LEU A 131 -5.62 0.16 -13.17
N GLN A 132 -6.62 -0.19 -14.00
CA GLN A 132 -6.58 0.08 -15.44
C GLN A 132 -6.51 1.57 -15.76
N GLY A 133 -7.28 2.40 -15.04
CA GLY A 133 -7.27 3.86 -15.16
C GLY A 133 -5.92 4.49 -14.81
N LYS A 134 -5.16 3.90 -13.87
CA LYS A 134 -3.77 4.27 -13.55
C LYS A 134 -2.74 3.73 -14.58
N GLY A 135 -3.19 3.11 -15.66
CA GLY A 135 -2.34 2.64 -16.76
C GLY A 135 -1.66 1.29 -16.53
N LEU A 136 -1.99 0.58 -15.45
CA LEU A 136 -1.45 -0.75 -15.18
C LEU A 136 -2.08 -1.78 -16.12
N ARG A 137 -1.26 -2.76 -16.50
CA ARG A 137 -1.72 -3.87 -17.33
C ARG A 137 -2.09 -5.07 -16.47
N ARG A 138 -3.27 -5.64 -16.71
CA ARG A 138 -3.66 -6.92 -16.11
C ARG A 138 -2.75 -8.02 -16.65
N ARG A 139 -2.24 -8.85 -15.77
CA ARG A 139 -1.41 -10.03 -16.07
C ARG A 139 -2.17 -11.29 -15.67
N LYS A 140 -1.89 -12.40 -16.35
CA LYS A 140 -2.42 -13.72 -15.96
C LYS A 140 -1.82 -14.19 -14.63
N GLN A 141 -0.56 -13.87 -14.42
CA GLN A 141 0.18 -14.22 -13.22
C GLN A 141 1.24 -13.16 -12.97
N LEU A 142 1.46 -12.87 -11.71
CA LEU A 142 2.63 -12.18 -11.18
C LEU A 142 3.40 -13.18 -10.31
N ARG A 143 4.69 -12.96 -10.12
CA ARG A 143 5.51 -13.81 -9.23
C ARG A 143 5.65 -13.07 -7.90
N PRO A 144 4.73 -13.26 -6.94
CA PRO A 144 4.86 -12.62 -5.65
C PRO A 144 6.09 -13.14 -4.94
N ARG A 145 6.71 -12.28 -4.12
CA ARG A 145 7.64 -12.73 -3.10
C ARG A 145 6.86 -13.46 -2.00
N SER A 146 7.49 -14.46 -1.39
CA SER A 146 6.85 -15.24 -0.33
C SER A 146 6.34 -14.31 0.78
N TRP A 147 5.09 -14.51 1.21
CA TRP A 147 4.54 -13.82 2.38
C TRP A 147 5.22 -14.27 3.68
N ARG A 148 5.81 -15.46 3.70
CA ARG A 148 6.64 -15.92 4.82
C ARG A 148 7.98 -15.23 4.73
N LEU A 149 8.15 -14.25 5.60
CA LEU A 149 9.40 -13.54 5.75
C LEU A 149 10.39 -14.42 6.50
N ALA A 150 11.62 -14.52 6.00
CA ALA A 150 12.68 -15.18 6.74
C ALA A 150 13.15 -14.26 7.89
N PRO A 151 13.54 -14.81 9.06
CA PRO A 151 14.20 -14.03 10.09
C PRO A 151 15.43 -13.30 9.50
N GLY A 152 15.51 -11.99 9.66
CA GLY A 152 16.61 -11.18 9.13
C GLY A 152 16.58 -10.95 7.61
N GLU A 153 15.46 -11.20 6.92
CA GLU A 153 15.31 -10.93 5.48
C GLU A 153 15.61 -9.48 5.09
N PHE A 154 15.27 -8.54 5.98
CA PHE A 154 15.56 -7.13 5.78
C PHE A 154 16.80 -6.71 6.55
N ALA A 155 17.77 -6.10 5.85
CA ALA A 155 18.95 -5.52 6.47
C ALA A 155 18.57 -4.46 7.53
N PRO A 156 19.37 -4.30 8.60
CA PRO A 156 19.14 -3.27 9.59
C PRO A 156 19.01 -1.87 8.96
N ALA A 157 17.99 -1.13 9.35
CA ALA A 157 17.73 0.22 8.85
C ALA A 157 17.13 1.07 9.98
N ALA A 158 17.97 1.56 10.90
CA ALA A 158 17.52 2.34 12.05
C ALA A 158 16.69 3.57 11.64
N ALA A 159 17.07 4.23 10.54
CA ALA A 159 16.32 5.35 9.99
C ALA A 159 14.88 4.97 9.60
N MET A 160 14.65 3.74 9.11
CA MET A 160 13.29 3.25 8.82
C MET A 160 12.50 3.05 10.11
N SER A 161 13.06 2.35 11.09
CA SER A 161 12.37 2.08 12.35
C SER A 161 12.02 3.36 13.12
N VAL A 162 12.90 4.37 13.07
CA VAL A 162 12.61 5.70 13.62
C VAL A 162 11.48 6.37 12.84
N ALA A 163 11.57 6.42 11.51
CA ALA A 163 10.54 7.05 10.68
C ALA A 163 9.15 6.42 10.86
N VAL A 164 9.07 5.09 11.02
CA VAL A 164 7.80 4.38 11.30
C VAL A 164 7.26 4.74 12.67
N ARG A 165 8.11 4.82 13.70
CA ARG A 165 7.71 5.22 15.04
C ARG A 165 7.18 6.65 15.05
N ASP A 166 7.91 7.58 14.46
CA ASP A 166 7.50 8.99 14.35
C ASP A 166 6.17 9.12 13.59
N ALA A 167 5.97 8.31 12.55
CA ALA A 167 4.70 8.25 11.81
C ALA A 167 3.55 7.71 12.67
N ALA A 168 3.78 6.64 13.43
CA ALA A 168 2.80 6.09 14.35
C ALA A 168 2.42 7.08 15.46
N GLU A 169 3.40 7.78 16.04
CA GLU A 169 3.17 8.83 17.04
C GLU A 169 2.38 10.00 16.47
N ARG A 170 2.70 10.45 15.25
CA ARG A 170 1.98 11.54 14.57
C ARG A 170 0.50 11.22 14.33
N LEU A 171 0.20 9.95 14.04
CA LEU A 171 -1.16 9.47 13.84
C LEU A 171 -1.83 9.02 15.16
N ALA A 172 -1.14 9.18 16.30
CA ALA A 172 -1.60 8.70 17.60
C ALA A 172 -1.98 7.20 17.60
N LEU A 173 -1.29 6.37 16.81
CA LEU A 173 -1.55 4.93 16.76
C LEU A 173 -1.10 4.27 18.06
N GLN A 174 -1.88 3.29 18.51
CA GLN A 174 -1.57 2.51 19.68
C GLN A 174 -0.67 1.34 19.30
N GLN A 175 0.41 1.15 20.06
CA GLN A 175 1.20 -0.07 19.92
C GLN A 175 0.37 -1.26 20.40
N VAL A 176 0.20 -2.25 19.53
CA VAL A 176 -0.57 -3.46 19.84
C VAL A 176 0.37 -4.65 19.86
N GLN A 177 0.19 -5.52 20.85
CA GLN A 177 0.94 -6.76 20.91
C GLN A 177 0.31 -7.73 19.91
N ARG A 178 1.08 -8.20 18.93
CA ARG A 178 0.60 -9.21 18.00
C ARG A 178 0.34 -10.49 18.80
N VAL A 179 -0.93 -10.79 19.08
CA VAL A 179 -1.31 -12.12 19.55
C VAL A 179 -1.00 -13.04 18.37
N ALA A 180 0.01 -13.89 18.52
CA ALA A 180 0.26 -14.94 17.54
C ALA A 180 -1.06 -15.68 17.32
N PRO A 181 -1.47 -15.95 16.06
CA PRO A 181 -2.66 -16.75 15.83
C PRO A 181 -2.47 -18.04 16.61
N GLY A 182 -3.32 -18.23 17.63
CA GLY A 182 -3.23 -19.39 18.50
C GLY A 182 -3.25 -20.64 17.64
N THR A 183 -2.31 -21.53 17.89
CA THR A 183 -2.41 -22.93 17.51
C THR A 183 -3.72 -23.45 18.07
N ALA A 184 -4.77 -23.44 17.26
CA ALA A 184 -5.92 -24.31 17.47
C ALA A 184 -5.37 -25.74 17.38
N SER A 185 -5.17 -26.36 18.55
CA SER A 185 -5.08 -27.81 18.70
C SER A 185 -6.45 -28.35 19.07
#